data_AF-A0A6M0C599-F1
#
_entry.id   AF-A0A6M0C599-F1
#
_cell.length_a   1.000
_cell.length_b   1.000
_cell.length_c   1.000
_cell.angle_alpha   90.00
_cell.angle_beta   90.00
_cell.angle_gamma   90.00
#
_symmetry.space_group_name_H-M   'P 1'
#
loop_
_entity.id
_entity.type
_entity.pdbx_description
1 polymer ?
#
loop_
_entity_poly.entity_id
_entity_poly.type
_entity_poly.pdbx_seq_one_letter_code
_entity_poly.pdbx_strand_id
1 'polypeptide(L)' 'MNSNPILCEIIRQRIEETARKRITFAEYMDLTLYHPQEGYYAKEATKIGKQGDFLTSP' A
#
# COMPACT_ATOMS: atom_id res chain seq x y z
N MET A 1 -3.60 -0.47 15.50
CA MET A 1 -3.16 -0.26 14.11
C MET A 1 -4.34 0.36 13.38
N ASN A 2 -4.21 1.60 12.93
CA ASN A 2 -5.31 2.26 12.21
C ASN A 2 -5.06 2.06 10.72
N SER A 3 -6.02 1.42 10.03
CA SER A 3 -5.98 1.30 8.58
C SER A 3 -6.05 2.69 7.94
N ASN A 4 -5.35 2.88 6.81
CA ASN A 4 -5.42 4.12 6.05
C ASN A 4 -6.74 4.17 5.25
N PRO A 5 -7.72 5.01 5.62
CA PRO A 5 -9.05 4.99 5.00
C PRO A 5 -9.02 5.41 3.52
N ILE A 6 -8.09 6.30 3.13
CA ILE A 6 -7.96 6.76 1.74
C ILE A 6 -7.44 5.62 0.87
N LEU A 7 -6.43 4.90 1.34
CA LEU A 7 -5.90 3.72 0.62
C LEU A 7 -6.95 2.62 0.48
N CYS A 8 -7.74 2.37 1.54
CA CYS A 8 -8.84 1.40 1.47
C CYS A 8 -9.86 1.77 0.40
N GLU A 9 -10.21 3.05 0.28
CA GLU A 9 -11.14 3.53 -0.74
C GLU A 9 -10.57 3.39 -2.16
N ILE A 10 -9.28 3.70 -2.36
CA ILE A 10 -8.59 3.50 -3.65
C ILE A 10 -8.64 2.03 -4.07
N ILE A 11 -8.31 1.11 -3.16
CA ILE A 11 -8.32 -0.33 -3.44
C ILE A 11 -9.74 -0.79 -3.75
N ARG A 12 -10.74 -0.32 -3.00
CA ARG A 12 -12.15 -0.65 -3.24
C ARG A 12 -12.61 -0.18 -4.62
N GLN A 13 -12.31 1.07 -4.99
CA GLN A 13 -12.64 1.60 -6.32
C GLN A 13 -11.98 0.78 -7.43
N ARG A 14 -10.69 0.46 -7.28
CA ARG A 14 -9.97 -0.36 -8.26
C ARG A 14 -10.62 -1.73 -8.45
N ILE A 15 -11.06 -2.38 -7.37
CA ILE A 15 -11.79 -3.65 -7.44
C ILE A 15 -13.10 -3.48 -8.20
N GLU A 16 -13.86 -2.43 -7.90
CA GLU A 16 -15.15 -2.14 -8.56
C GLU A 16 -15.02 -1.84 -10.05
N GLU A 17 -13.93 -1.24 -10.50
CA GLU A 17 -13.66 -0.96 -11.92
C GLU A 17 -13.40 -2.24 -12.74
N THR A 18 -12.97 -3.32 -12.10
CA THR A 18 -12.75 -4.59 -12.80
C THR A 18 -14.07 -5.30 -13.11
N ALA A 19 -14.19 -5.87 -14.31
CA ALA A 19 -15.40 -6.59 -14.74
C ALA A 19 -15.78 -7.76 -13.81
N ARG A 20 -14.78 -8.36 -13.13
CA ARG A 20 -14.97 -9.50 -12.22
C ARG A 20 -15.02 -9.11 -10.74
N LYS A 21 -15.00 -7.81 -10.42
CA LYS A 21 -15.01 -7.29 -9.05
C LYS A 21 -13.91 -7.91 -8.18
N ARG A 22 -12.72 -8.08 -8.77
CA ARG A 22 -11.53 -8.63 -8.11
C ARG A 22 -10.26 -8.16 -8.80
N ILE A 23 -9.21 -8.02 -8.01
CA ILE A 23 -7.84 -7.79 -8.47
C ILE A 23 -6.97 -8.98 -8.06
N THR A 24 -5.81 -9.10 -8.69
CA THR A 24 -4.80 -10.06 -8.27
C THR A 24 -4.15 -9.63 -6.97
N PHE A 25 -3.52 -10.57 -6.26
CA PHE A 25 -2.69 -10.23 -5.11
C PHE A 25 -1.54 -9.31 -5.48
N ALA A 26 -0.94 -9.48 -6.67
CA ALA A 26 0.12 -8.61 -7.16
C ALA A 26 -0.34 -7.14 -7.30
N GLU A 27 -1.51 -6.89 -7.88
CA GLU A 27 -2.09 -5.54 -7.97
C GLU A 27 -2.42 -4.95 -6.60
N TYR A 28 -2.93 -5.77 -5.68
CA TYR A 28 -3.17 -5.32 -4.29
C TYR A 28 -1.86 -4.91 -3.60
N MET A 29 -0.81 -5.71 -3.74
CA MET A 29 0.51 -5.40 -3.19
C MET A 29 1.09 -4.13 -3.84
N ASP A 30 0.92 -3.96 -5.14
CA ASP A 30 1.38 -2.76 -5.85
C ASP A 30 0.73 -1.49 -5.28
N LEU A 31 -0.59 -1.48 -5.10
CA LEU A 31 -1.30 -0.35 -4.51
C LEU A 31 -0.87 -0.09 -3.06
N THR A 32 -0.80 -1.14 -2.24
CA THR A 32 -0.49 -0.98 -0.80
C THR A 32 0.95 -0.53 -0.56
N LEU A 33 1.90 -0.98 -1.39
CA LEU A 33 3.31 -0.66 -1.22
C LEU A 33 3.70 0.64 -1.94
N TYR A 34 3.20 0.84 -3.15
CA TYR A 34 3.77 1.81 -4.09
C TYR A 34 2.77 2.87 -4.58
N HIS A 35 1.52 2.91 -4.10
CA HIS A 35 0.61 3.99 -4.48
C HIS A 35 1.25 5.36 -4.20
N PRO A 36 1.31 6.30 -5.17
CA PRO A 36 2.18 7.49 -5.10
C PRO A 36 1.99 8.40 -3.88
N GLN A 37 0.82 8.38 -3.25
CA GLN A 37 0.49 9.22 -2.10
C GLN A 37 0.24 8.42 -0.82
N GLU A 38 -0.23 7.18 -0.98
CA GLU A 38 -0.83 6.41 0.12
C GLU A 38 -0.13 5.07 0.38
N GLY A 39 0.76 4.67 -0.53
CA GLY A 39 1.54 3.45 -0.42
C GLY A 39 2.56 3.54 0.71
N TYR A 40 2.88 2.39 1.29
CA TYR A 40 3.81 2.26 2.42
C TYR A 40 5.18 2.91 2.15
N TYR A 41 5.71 2.78 0.94
CA TYR A 41 7.00 3.37 0.55
C TYR A 41 6.91 4.79 -0.02
N ALA A 42 5.70 5.30 -0.25
CA ALA A 42 5.50 6.64 -0.82
C ALA A 42 5.42 7.74 0.25
N LYS A 43 4.98 7.42 1.46
CA LYS A 43 4.98 8.37 2.58
C LYS A 43 6.43 8.57 3.04
N GLU A 44 6.90 9.81 2.95
CA GLU A 44 8.26 10.19 3.32
C GLU A 44 8.68 9.56 4.66
N ALA A 45 9.79 8.82 4.61
CA ALA A 45 10.43 8.22 5.77
C ALA A 45 9.60 7.22 6.57
N THR A 46 8.97 6.24 5.93
CA THR A 46 8.86 4.93 6.58
C THR A 46 10.30 4.42 6.78
N LYS A 47 10.83 4.73 7.96
CA LYS A 47 12.23 4.70 8.37
C LYS A 47 12.88 3.33 8.13
N ILE A 48 13.30 3.03 6.90
CA ILE A 48 14.15 1.86 6.66
C ILE A 48 15.38 2.00 7.57
N GLY A 49 15.58 1.05 8.50
CA GLY A 49 16.60 1.13 9.55
C GLY A 49 16.04 1.18 10.97
N LYS A 50 16.85 1.62 11.94
CA LYS A 50 16.58 1.49 13.41
C LYS A 50 15.26 2.09 13.92
N GLN A 51 14.58 2.91 13.12
CA GLN A 51 13.34 3.58 13.53
C GLN A 51 12.10 3.18 12.71
N GLY A 52 12.19 2.23 11.78
CA GLY A 52 11.03 1.70 11.06
C GLY A 52 10.77 0.25 11.40
N ASP A 53 9.88 -0.37 10.62
CA ASP A 53 9.29 -1.65 10.97
C ASP A 53 10.30 -2.80 10.96
N PHE A 54 11.35 -2.69 10.13
CA PHE A 54 12.39 -3.70 10.01
C PHE A 54 13.77 -3.07 9.87
N LEU A 55 14.74 -3.67 10.57
CA LEU A 55 16.18 -3.41 10.37
C LEU A 55 16.71 -4.41 9.35
N THR A 56 17.35 -3.91 8.30
CA THR A 56 18.07 -4.74 7.31
C THR A 56 19.58 -4.57 7.48
N SER A 57 20.35 -5.57 7.06
CA SER A 57 21.79 -5.40 6.88
C SER A 57 22.06 -4.28 5.85
N PRO A 58 23.10 -3.45 6.06
CA PRO A 58 23.52 -2.45 5.08
C PRO A 58 23.97 -3.06 3.75
#